data_AF-A0A1P8ULF6-F1
#
_entry.id   AF-A0A1P8ULF6-F1
#
_cell.length_a   1.000
_cell.length_b   1.000
_cell.length_c   1.000
_cell.angle_alpha   90.00
_cell.angle_beta   90.00
_cell.angle_gamma   90.00
#
_symmetry.space_group_name_H-M   'P 1'
#
loop_
_entity.id
_entity.type
_entity.pdbx_description
1 polymer ?
#
loop_
_entity_poly.entity_id
_entity_poly.type
_entity_poly.pdbx_seq_one_letter_code
_entity_poly.pdbx_strand_id
1 'polypeptide(L)'
;MNKSSFKENTRYSITLKDESGKLRPANIYVYKLHDEFMIARFTDKSGMLNKIAYGDIIKIVKTVAVDPEARFMLPADMLSAKTWQNRSSMQTYSSSPGIGK
;
A
#
# COMPACT_ATOMS: atom_id res chain seq x y z
N MET A 1 8.37 -6.84 -10.10
CA MET A 1 9.13 -5.60 -9.82
C MET A 1 10.01 -5.77 -8.57
N ASN A 2 10.81 -4.76 -8.19
CA ASN A 2 11.69 -4.78 -7.02
C ASN A 2 11.41 -3.60 -6.08
N LYS A 3 11.86 -3.70 -4.81
CA LYS A 3 11.75 -2.66 -3.77
C LYS A 3 12.21 -1.27 -4.23
N SER A 4 13.34 -1.19 -4.96
CA SER A 4 13.94 0.08 -5.40
C SER A 4 13.06 0.90 -6.35
N SER A 5 12.03 0.30 -6.96
CA SER A 5 11.06 1.02 -7.79
C SER A 5 10.02 1.79 -6.99
N PHE A 6 9.96 1.59 -5.67
CA PHE A 6 8.96 2.18 -4.79
C PHE A 6 9.60 3.06 -3.72
N LYS A 7 8.80 4.00 -3.22
CA LYS A 7 9.13 4.89 -2.10
C LYS A 7 8.01 4.85 -1.08
N GLU A 8 8.38 4.95 0.18
CA GLU A 8 7.43 5.09 1.28
C GLU A 8 6.69 6.43 1.15
N ASN A 9 5.47 6.50 1.70
CA ASN A 9 4.61 7.67 1.67
C ASN A 9 4.33 8.23 0.26
N THR A 10 4.16 7.32 -0.70
CA THR A 10 3.95 7.67 -2.11
C THR A 10 2.74 6.93 -2.65
N ARG A 11 1.94 7.63 -3.47
CA ARG A 11 0.81 7.06 -4.20
C ARG A 11 1.28 6.55 -5.55
N TYR A 12 0.84 5.35 -5.90
CA TYR A 12 1.11 4.75 -7.18
C TYR A 12 -0.19 4.29 -7.85
N SER A 13 -0.31 4.55 -9.14
CA SER A 13 -1.24 3.83 -9.99
C SER A 13 -0.46 2.69 -10.61
N ILE A 14 -0.86 1.45 -10.33
CA ILE A 14 -0.17 0.25 -10.76
C ILE A 14 -1.10 -0.70 -11.52
N THR A 15 -0.50 -1.60 -12.28
CA THR A 15 -1.17 -2.81 -12.74
C THR A 15 -0.63 -3.97 -11.91
N LEU A 16 -1.51 -4.59 -11.12
CA LEU A 16 -1.20 -5.79 -10.35
C LEU A 16 -1.92 -7.01 -10.90
N LYS A 17 -1.32 -8.17 -10.68
CA LYS A 17 -1.91 -9.47 -10.90
C LYS A 17 -2.70 -9.86 -9.64
N ASP A 18 -3.98 -10.18 -9.83
CA ASP A 18 -4.84 -10.70 -8.77
C ASP A 18 -4.56 -12.19 -8.51
N GLU A 19 -5.12 -12.77 -7.45
CA GLU A 19 -4.97 -14.21 -7.12
C GLU A 19 -5.48 -15.12 -8.25
N SER A 20 -6.48 -14.66 -9.02
CA SER A 20 -6.97 -15.36 -10.22
C SER A 20 -6.04 -15.23 -11.43
N GLY A 21 -4.91 -14.55 -11.28
CA GLY A 21 -3.93 -14.28 -12.32
C GLY A 21 -4.31 -13.18 -13.31
N LYS A 22 -5.45 -12.52 -13.09
CA LYS A 22 -5.94 -11.44 -13.95
C LYS A 22 -5.26 -10.12 -13.63
N LEU A 23 -4.88 -9.38 -14.66
CA LEU A 23 -4.32 -8.04 -14.52
C LEU A 23 -5.42 -7.04 -14.21
N ARG A 24 -5.24 -6.28 -13.12
CA ARG A 24 -6.16 -5.23 -12.69
C ARG A 24 -5.38 -3.93 -12.45
N PRO A 25 -5.91 -2.79 -12.89
CA PRO A 25 -5.41 -1.50 -12.41
C PRO A 25 -5.78 -1.33 -10.93
N ALA A 26 -4.90 -0.71 -10.15
CA ALA A 26 -5.21 -0.28 -8.81
C ALA A 26 -4.43 0.97 -8.43
N ASN A 27 -5.01 1.73 -7.51
CA ASN A 27 -4.35 2.89 -6.90
C ASN A 27 -3.97 2.53 -5.47
N ILE A 28 -2.69 2.63 -5.16
CA ILE A 28 -2.14 2.27 -3.86
C ILE A 28 -1.43 3.46 -3.23
N TYR A 29 -1.50 3.57 -1.90
CA TYR A 29 -0.62 4.40 -1.09
C TYR A 29 0.33 3.49 -0.32
N VAL A 30 1.63 3.64 -0.53
CA VAL A 30 2.67 2.83 0.13
C VAL A 30 3.01 3.44 1.49
N TYR A 31 2.87 2.65 2.55
CA TYR A 31 3.28 3.06 3.90
C TYR A 31 4.69 2.62 4.23
N LYS A 32 4.99 1.34 3.99
CA LYS A 32 6.27 0.74 4.37
C LYS A 32 6.74 -0.23 3.30
N LEU A 33 8.04 -0.22 3.05
CA LEU A 33 8.71 -1.16 2.16
C LEU A 33 9.51 -2.18 2.97
N HIS A 34 9.15 -3.45 2.84
CA HIS A 34 9.95 -4.57 3.32
C HIS A 34 10.73 -5.18 2.16
N ASP A 35 11.59 -6.16 2.42
CA ASP A 35 12.47 -6.72 1.37
C ASP A 35 11.70 -7.54 0.34
N GLU A 36 10.71 -8.33 0.77
CA GLU A 36 9.93 -9.21 -0.12
C GLU A 36 8.58 -8.60 -0.54
N PHE A 37 8.03 -7.69 0.27
CA PHE A 37 6.71 -7.12 0.08
C PHE A 37 6.65 -5.66 0.51
N MET A 38 5.56 -4.99 0.14
CA MET A 38 5.20 -3.68 0.67
C MET A 38 3.89 -3.74 1.44
N ILE A 39 3.72 -2.79 2.35
CA ILE A 39 2.45 -2.54 3.03
C ILE A 39 1.83 -1.31 2.39
N ALA A 40 0.69 -1.49 1.75
CA ALA A 40 0.02 -0.43 1.01
C ALA A 40 -1.50 -0.45 1.23
N ARG A 41 -2.12 0.72 1.12
CA ARG A 41 -3.59 0.87 1.14
C ARG A 41 -4.12 1.07 -0.26
N PHE A 42 -5.15 0.33 -0.63
CA PHE A 42 -5.90 0.65 -1.85
C PHE A 42 -6.72 1.91 -1.62
N THR A 43 -6.53 2.92 -2.46
CA THR A 43 -7.26 4.18 -2.38
C THR A 43 -8.59 4.13 -3.13
N ASP A 44 -8.86 3.09 -3.94
CA ASP A 44 -10.09 2.96 -4.73
C ASP A 44 -11.15 2.00 -4.15
N LYS A 45 -10.76 1.01 -3.32
CA LYS A 45 -11.68 -0.07 -2.90
C LYS A 45 -12.21 0.02 -1.47
N SER A 46 -11.34 -0.18 -0.47
CA SER A 46 -11.82 -0.47 0.90
C SER A 46 -11.05 0.24 2.01
N GLY A 47 -10.05 1.05 1.67
CA GLY A 47 -9.20 1.73 2.65
C GLY A 47 -8.42 0.81 3.59
N MET A 48 -8.45 -0.51 3.37
CA MET A 48 -7.69 -1.50 4.13
C MET A 48 -6.21 -1.47 3.72
N LEU A 49 -5.34 -1.85 4.66
CA LEU A 49 -3.96 -2.18 4.35
C LEU A 49 -3.87 -3.57 3.76
N ASN A 50 -2.96 -3.72 2.82
CA ASN A 50 -2.70 -4.95 2.10
C ASN A 50 -1.20 -5.16 1.99
N LYS A 51 -0.81 -6.43 2.12
CA LYS A 51 0.51 -6.93 1.78
C LYS A 51 0.54 -7.16 0.29
N ILE A 52 1.45 -6.48 -0.41
CA ILE A 52 1.59 -6.63 -1.86
C ILE A 52 3.02 -7.11 -2.13
N ALA A 53 3.16 -8.28 -2.74
CA ALA A 53 4.47 -8.74 -3.19
C ALA A 53 4.91 -7.93 -4.40
N TYR A 54 6.20 -7.60 -4.49
CA TYR A 54 6.71 -6.86 -5.65
C TYR A 54 6.57 -7.65 -6.96
N GLY A 55 6.53 -8.98 -6.88
CA GLY A 55 6.31 -9.89 -8.01
C GLY A 55 4.92 -9.76 -8.66
N ASP A 56 3.90 -9.39 -7.89
CA ASP A 56 2.54 -9.25 -8.39
C ASP A 56 2.33 -7.95 -9.16
N ILE A 57 3.24 -6.99 -9.02
CA ILE A 57 3.17 -5.71 -9.71
C ILE A 57 3.87 -5.83 -11.06
N ILE A 58 3.10 -5.67 -12.11
CA ILE A 58 3.56 -5.77 -13.50
C ILE A 58 4.10 -4.44 -14.00
N LYS A 59 3.43 -3.33 -13.64
CA LYS A 59 3.76 -2.01 -14.15
C LYS A 59 3.36 -0.91 -13.17
N ILE A 60 4.19 0.13 -13.06
CA ILE A 60 3.81 1.43 -12.52
C ILE A 60 3.34 2.33 -13.68
N VAL A 61 2.13 2.86 -13.56
CA VAL A 61 1.52 3.79 -14.53
C VAL A 61 1.77 5.23 -14.10
N LYS A 62 1.62 5.54 -12.81
CA LYS A 62 1.78 6.88 -12.26
C LYS A 62 2.37 6.83 -10.86
N THR A 63 3.20 7.82 -10.54
CA THR A 63 3.79 8.01 -9.21
C THR A 63 3.48 9.43 -8.74
N VAL A 64 2.95 9.57 -7.53
CA VAL A 64 2.65 10.85 -6.90
C VAL A 64 3.16 10.81 -5.47
N ALA A 65 4.22 11.56 -5.17
CA ALA A 65 4.71 11.71 -3.81
C ALA A 65 3.65 12.43 -2.96
N VAL A 66 3.49 12.02 -1.70
CA VAL A 66 2.54 12.67 -0.79
C VAL A 66 3.27 13.60 0.16
N ASP A 67 2.81 14.84 0.20
CA ASP A 67 3.32 15.87 1.10
C ASP A 67 3.27 15.41 2.55
N PRO A 68 4.29 15.75 3.37
CA PRO A 68 4.35 15.37 4.78
C PRO A 68 3.07 15.60 5.56
N GLU A 69 2.39 16.73 5.30
CA GLU A 69 1.17 17.15 5.98
C GLU A 69 -0.06 16.31 5.59
N ALA A 70 -0.03 15.69 4.41
CA ALA A 70 -1.09 14.81 3.91
C ALA A 70 -0.79 13.31 4.14
N ARG A 71 0.27 12.99 4.89
CA ARG A 71 0.64 11.60 5.19
C ARG A 71 -0.28 11.04 6.25
N PHE A 72 -0.82 9.87 5.97
CA PHE A 72 -1.53 9.08 6.97
C PHE A 72 -0.51 8.47 7.93
N MET A 73 -0.62 8.83 9.22
CA MET A 73 0.19 8.22 10.26
C MET A 73 -0.48 6.92 10.73
N LEU A 74 0.28 5.83 10.72
CA LEU A 74 -0.11 4.55 11.28
C LEU A 74 0.89 4.16 12.37
N PRO A 75 0.46 3.44 13.43
CA PRO A 75 1.36 2.90 14.43
C PRO A 75 2.48 2.06 13.78
N ALA A 76 3.72 2.26 14.23
CA ALA A 76 4.87 1.55 13.68
C ALA A 76 4.75 0.02 13.81
N ASP A 77 4.15 -0.47 14.90
CA ASP A 77 3.85 -1.89 15.10
C ASP A 77 2.92 -2.47 14.03
N MET A 78 1.98 -1.68 13.51
CA MET A 78 1.14 -2.11 12.40
C MET A 78 1.92 -2.23 11.08
N LEU A 79 3.04 -1.53 10.95
CA LEU A 79 3.90 -1.57 9.76
C LEU A 79 5.07 -2.55 9.90
N SER A 80 5.23 -3.21 11.06
CA SER A 80 6.29 -4.17 11.33
C SER A 80 6.09 -5.47 10.55
N ALA A 81 7.16 -6.02 10.00
CA ALA A 81 7.12 -7.29 9.27
C ALA A 81 6.52 -8.44 10.10
N LYS A 82 6.75 -8.44 11.42
CA LYS A 82 6.19 -9.43 12.36
C LYS A 82 4.67 -9.49 12.31
N THR A 83 4.00 -8.34 12.19
CA THR A 83 2.53 -8.22 12.13
C THR A 83 1.95 -8.84 10.85
N TRP A 84 2.75 -8.87 9.78
CA TRP A 84 2.38 -9.29 8.42
C TRP A 84 2.94 -10.67 8.02
N GLN A 85 3.49 -11.42 8.98
CA GLN A 85 3.99 -12.77 8.73
C GLN A 85 2.86 -13.71 8.27
N ASN A 86 1.73 -13.68 8.98
CA ASN A 86 0.56 -14.54 8.73
C ASN A 86 -0.65 -13.78 8.17
N ARG A 87 -0.47 -12.51 7.74
CA ARG A 87 -1.57 -11.65 7.29
C ARG A 87 -1.31 -11.10 5.89
N SER A 88 -2.35 -11.11 5.07
CA SER A 88 -2.34 -10.54 3.71
C SER A 88 -3.09 -9.20 3.64
N SER A 89 -4.04 -8.98 4.54
CA SER A 89 -4.78 -7.72 4.65
C SER A 89 -5.12 -7.41 6.12
N MET A 90 -5.29 -6.13 6.42
CA MET A 90 -5.62 -5.64 7.75
C MET A 90 -6.53 -4.41 7.65
N GLN A 91 -7.65 -4.43 8.38
CA GLN A 91 -8.46 -3.23 8.54
C GLN A 91 -7.68 -2.22 9.38
N THR A 92 -7.66 -0.97 8.93
CA THR A 92 -7.17 0.13 9.76
C THR A 92 -8.35 0.98 10.17
N TYR A 93 -8.48 1.23 11.47
CA TYR A 93 -9.16 2.43 11.95
C TYR A 93 -8.26 3.63 11.66
N SER A 94 -8.11 3.99 10.39
CA SER A 94 -7.53 5.28 10.02
C SER A 94 -8.59 6.33 10.28
N SER A 95 -8.64 6.87 11.49
CA SER A 95 -9.30 8.15 11.72
C SER A 95 -8.52 9.20 10.95
N SER A 96 -8.97 9.56 9.74
CA SER A 96 -8.48 10.77 9.08
C SER A 96 -8.76 11.96 10.02
N PRO A 97 -7.77 12.73 10.46
CA PRO A 97 -8.02 13.95 11.24
C PRO A 97 -8.49 15.07 10.31
N GLY A 98 -9.66 14.92 9.67
CA GLY A 98 -10.17 15.95 8.77
C GLY A 98 -11.44 15.66 7.95
N ILE A 99 -12.13 14.53 8.12
CA ILE A 99 -13.49 14.36 7.57
C ILE A 99 -14.40 13.92 8.73
N GLY A 100 -14.69 14.85 9.62
CA GLY A 100 -15.76 14.73 10.60
C GLY A 100 -16.94 15.56 10.12
N LYS A 101 -18.06 14.87 9.83
CA LYS A 101 -19.43 15.34 9.55
C LYS A 101 -19.64 16.50 8.57
#